data_AF-A0A5C7GW83-F1
#
_entry.id   AF-A0A5C7GW83-F1
#
_cell.length_a   1.000
_cell.length_b   1.000
_cell.length_c   1.000
_cell.angle_alpha   90.00
_cell.angle_beta   90.00
_cell.angle_gamma   90.00
#
_symmetry.space_group_name_H-M   'P 1'
#
loop_
_entity.id
_entity.type
_entity.pdbx_description
1 polymer ?
#
loop_
_entity_poly.entity_id
_entity_poly.type
_entity_poly.pdbx_seq_one_letter_code
_entity_poly.pdbx_strand_id
1 'polypeptide(L)'
;MTGELPATLTRLLIEDCSKLVTLSSIGQLPTQLKDLKIKKCSELKTILSEGHLPETLETLNIKKCPKLEFIVEGFQNNRALNDIRISNCTNLKTIPEGLHTLSSLRIFYIWDCPSLNSLIEGGFPNTNLSVWLVLCKKLKGLPSSLHNLTSLHRLCLYGCPRIPFPEEGFPTNLASLSIEGLGLYKPLSEWGLHKLTSLRYLHIWGCPDAVSFPEENMRMELPTTLTELWITSFPKLKYLSSKGFQNLTSLEFSLIDHCPNLTSLPNLPSSLLRLYIKDCPLLKKHCKRHKGKEWSKIADISRVTIDGKFIYDPEEKEPEYDAEEELEDYSEEGESEDSTEEQN
;
A
#
# COMPACT_ATOMS: atom_id res chain seq x y z
N MET A 1 -29.02 -21.21 2.99
CA MET A 1 -28.95 -22.68 3.02
C MET A 1 -30.09 -23.17 3.90
N THR A 2 -30.86 -24.18 3.48
CA THR A 2 -31.96 -24.76 4.29
C THR A 2 -31.59 -26.09 4.95
N GLY A 3 -30.35 -26.55 4.79
CA GLY A 3 -29.82 -27.73 5.48
C GLY A 3 -28.91 -27.34 6.65
N GLU A 4 -28.99 -28.08 7.74
CA GLU A 4 -28.08 -27.94 8.89
C GLU A 4 -26.64 -28.31 8.47
N LEU A 5 -25.69 -27.43 8.77
CA LEU A 5 -24.27 -27.71 8.57
C LEU A 5 -23.81 -28.75 9.62
N PRO A 6 -22.88 -29.67 9.28
CA PRO A 6 -22.38 -30.65 10.24
C PRO A 6 -21.78 -29.98 11.47
N ALA A 7 -22.12 -30.44 12.68
CA ALA A 7 -21.58 -29.91 13.93
C ALA A 7 -20.05 -30.06 14.06
N THR A 8 -19.47 -31.03 13.33
CA THR A 8 -18.02 -31.29 13.27
C THR A 8 -17.27 -30.42 12.27
N LEU A 9 -17.98 -29.53 11.55
CA LEU A 9 -17.37 -28.71 10.50
C LEU A 9 -16.39 -27.70 11.09
N THR A 10 -15.12 -27.80 10.71
CA THR A 10 -14.04 -26.90 11.16
C THR A 10 -13.66 -25.82 10.16
N ARG A 11 -14.00 -26.01 8.88
CA ARG A 11 -13.74 -25.04 7.81
C ARG A 11 -14.95 -24.93 6.89
N LEU A 12 -15.36 -23.70 6.60
CA LEU A 12 -16.47 -23.41 5.70
C LEU A 12 -16.01 -22.42 4.64
N LEU A 13 -15.99 -22.87 3.38
CA LEU A 13 -15.79 -22.01 2.21
C LEU A 13 -17.11 -21.89 1.46
N ILE A 14 -17.57 -20.65 1.30
CA ILE A 14 -18.70 -20.28 0.47
C ILE A 14 -18.16 -19.44 -0.67
N GLU A 15 -18.27 -19.94 -1.90
CA GLU A 15 -17.80 -19.25 -3.08
C GLU A 15 -18.90 -19.20 -4.14
N ASP A 16 -19.04 -18.04 -4.78
CA ASP A 16 -19.91 -17.83 -5.94
C ASP A 16 -21.41 -18.15 -5.68
N CYS A 17 -21.85 -17.93 -4.44
CA CYS A 17 -23.25 -18.12 -4.04
C CYS A 17 -24.06 -16.86 -4.31
N SER A 18 -24.46 -16.66 -5.57
CA SER A 18 -25.11 -15.43 -6.07
C SER A 18 -26.51 -15.17 -5.49
N LYS A 19 -27.19 -16.17 -4.92
CA LYS A 19 -28.52 -16.01 -4.28
C LYS A 19 -28.47 -15.91 -2.76
N LEU A 20 -27.28 -16.00 -2.15
CA LEU A 20 -27.12 -16.03 -0.71
C LEU A 20 -27.27 -14.62 -0.13
N VAL A 21 -28.35 -14.39 0.62
CA VAL A 21 -28.61 -13.10 1.28
C VAL A 21 -28.04 -13.05 2.69
N THR A 22 -28.16 -14.15 3.43
CA THR A 22 -27.61 -14.37 4.77
C THR A 22 -27.13 -15.81 4.89
N LEU A 23 -26.15 -16.05 5.75
CA LEU A 23 -25.52 -17.35 5.93
C LEU A 23 -26.35 -18.25 6.84
N SER A 24 -26.88 -17.67 7.93
CA SER A 24 -27.82 -18.33 8.84
C SER A 24 -28.89 -17.33 9.27
N SER A 25 -30.15 -17.65 8.96
CA SER A 25 -31.30 -16.88 9.44
C SER A 25 -31.62 -17.15 10.91
N ILE A 26 -31.09 -18.23 11.48
CA ILE A 26 -31.29 -18.66 12.88
C ILE A 26 -30.12 -18.21 13.77
N GLY A 27 -29.11 -17.56 13.20
CA GLY A 27 -28.01 -16.97 13.95
C GLY A 27 -26.95 -17.94 14.48
N GLN A 28 -26.95 -19.19 14.00
CA GLN A 28 -26.01 -20.21 14.44
C GLN A 28 -25.17 -20.77 13.29
N LEU A 29 -23.86 -20.89 13.55
CA LEU A 29 -22.86 -21.58 12.73
C LEU A 29 -22.28 -22.75 13.55
N PRO A 30 -21.65 -23.76 12.91
CA PRO A 30 -21.05 -24.88 13.63
C PRO A 30 -20.07 -24.40 14.71
N THR A 31 -20.22 -24.93 15.93
CA THR A 31 -19.45 -24.47 17.11
C THR A 31 -17.97 -24.83 17.05
N GLN A 32 -17.59 -25.79 16.21
CA GLN A 32 -16.19 -26.22 15.96
C GLN A 32 -15.52 -25.46 14.80
N LEU A 33 -16.21 -24.49 14.19
CA LEU A 33 -15.74 -23.78 13.01
C LEU A 33 -14.56 -22.86 13.35
N LYS A 34 -13.41 -23.15 12.74
CA LYS A 34 -12.15 -22.40 12.89
C LYS A 34 -11.86 -21.45 11.72
N ASP A 35 -12.30 -21.79 10.51
CA ASP A 35 -12.00 -21.01 9.29
C ASP A 35 -13.28 -20.75 8.49
N LEU A 36 -13.68 -19.49 8.39
CA LEU A 36 -14.83 -19.04 7.60
C LEU A 36 -14.36 -18.17 6.44
N LYS A 37 -14.58 -18.66 5.22
CA LYS A 37 -14.26 -17.95 3.98
C LYS A 37 -15.51 -17.74 3.14
N ILE A 38 -15.78 -16.50 2.77
CA ILE A 38 -16.93 -16.12 1.93
C ILE A 38 -16.42 -15.29 0.75
N LYS A 39 -16.66 -15.76 -0.47
CA LYS A 39 -16.12 -15.17 -1.69
C LYS A 39 -17.19 -15.00 -2.76
N LYS A 40 -17.19 -13.88 -3.46
CA LYS A 40 -18.03 -13.64 -4.66
C LYS A 40 -19.53 -13.87 -4.41
N CYS A 41 -20.02 -13.59 -3.21
CA CYS A 41 -21.45 -13.71 -2.89
C CYS A 41 -22.12 -12.35 -3.12
N SER A 42 -22.69 -12.17 -4.31
CA SER A 42 -23.16 -10.87 -4.81
C SER A 42 -24.36 -10.30 -4.03
N GLU A 43 -25.23 -11.16 -3.51
CA GLU A 43 -26.46 -10.77 -2.79
C GLU A 43 -26.32 -10.77 -1.27
N LEU A 44 -25.15 -11.13 -0.74
CA LEU A 44 -24.93 -11.24 0.70
C LEU A 44 -25.02 -9.88 1.36
N LYS A 45 -25.95 -9.70 2.29
CA LYS A 45 -26.16 -8.46 3.05
C LYS A 45 -25.53 -8.50 4.44
N THR A 46 -25.55 -9.66 5.08
CA THR A 46 -24.92 -9.95 6.39
C THR A 46 -24.48 -11.41 6.48
N ILE A 47 -23.54 -11.73 7.39
CA ILE A 47 -23.23 -13.13 7.72
C ILE A 47 -24.32 -13.69 8.63
N LEU A 48 -24.56 -13.01 9.76
CA LEU A 48 -25.57 -13.37 10.75
C LEU A 48 -26.45 -12.15 11.01
N SER A 49 -27.77 -12.34 10.96
CA SER A 49 -28.74 -11.30 11.33
C SER A 49 -28.90 -11.18 12.85
N GLU A 50 -28.74 -12.30 13.56
CA GLU A 50 -28.81 -12.43 15.01
C GLU A 50 -27.70 -13.40 15.47
N GLY A 51 -27.27 -13.32 16.72
CA GLY A 51 -26.29 -14.24 17.31
C GLY A 51 -24.82 -13.86 17.10
N HIS A 52 -23.93 -14.82 17.35
CA HIS A 52 -22.48 -14.60 17.39
C HIS A 52 -21.74 -15.58 16.47
N LEU A 53 -20.56 -15.15 16.00
CA LEU A 53 -19.63 -16.06 15.36
C LEU A 53 -19.15 -17.11 16.39
N PRO A 54 -18.83 -18.34 15.97
CA PRO A 54 -18.30 -19.37 16.86
C PRO A 54 -17.05 -18.89 17.62
N GLU A 55 -16.97 -19.17 18.92
CA GLU A 55 -15.83 -18.76 19.76
C GLU A 55 -14.52 -19.42 19.33
N THR A 56 -14.61 -20.58 18.66
CA THR A 56 -13.49 -21.32 18.08
C THR A 56 -12.96 -20.74 16.77
N LEU A 57 -13.63 -19.70 16.23
CA LEU A 57 -13.27 -19.12 14.93
C LEU A 57 -11.91 -18.41 15.02
N GLU A 58 -10.96 -18.89 14.23
CA GLU A 58 -9.57 -18.41 14.16
C GLU A 58 -9.38 -17.45 12.98
N THR A 59 -10.04 -17.72 11.85
CA THR A 59 -9.92 -16.96 10.60
C THR A 59 -11.27 -16.57 10.03
N LEU A 60 -11.41 -15.29 9.68
CA LEU A 60 -12.55 -14.74 8.93
C LEU A 60 -12.04 -14.05 7.66
N ASN A 61 -12.45 -14.57 6.49
CA ASN A 61 -12.07 -14.00 5.20
C ASN A 61 -13.31 -13.73 4.33
N ILE A 62 -13.58 -12.46 4.05
CA ILE A 62 -14.71 -12.04 3.22
C ILE A 62 -14.17 -11.30 1.99
N LYS A 63 -14.51 -11.75 0.78
CA LYS A 63 -13.98 -11.18 -0.46
C LYS A 63 -15.06 -11.00 -1.51
N LYS A 64 -15.09 -9.84 -2.16
CA LYS A 64 -15.97 -9.55 -3.32
C LYS A 64 -17.45 -9.80 -2.97
N CYS A 65 -17.92 -9.23 -1.86
CA CYS A 65 -19.33 -9.28 -1.44
C CYS A 65 -19.89 -7.83 -1.47
N PRO A 66 -20.29 -7.32 -2.64
CA PRO A 66 -20.56 -5.90 -2.85
C PRO A 66 -21.78 -5.37 -2.09
N LYS A 67 -22.80 -6.22 -1.84
CA LYS A 67 -24.01 -5.86 -1.08
C LYS A 67 -23.88 -6.03 0.44
N LEU A 68 -22.72 -6.47 0.93
CA LEU A 68 -22.50 -6.68 2.36
C LEU A 68 -22.48 -5.33 3.06
N GLU A 69 -23.49 -5.08 3.90
CA GLU A 69 -23.59 -3.82 4.66
C GLU A 69 -23.01 -3.97 6.07
N PHE A 70 -23.09 -5.18 6.61
CA PHE A 70 -22.78 -5.53 7.98
C PHE A 70 -22.25 -6.96 8.06
N ILE A 71 -21.43 -7.29 9.06
CA ILE A 71 -20.86 -8.64 9.21
C ILE A 71 -21.64 -9.41 10.28
N VAL A 72 -21.56 -8.95 11.53
CA VAL A 72 -22.21 -9.47 12.75
C VAL A 72 -22.30 -8.35 13.78
N GLU A 73 -23.13 -8.52 14.83
CA GLU A 73 -23.31 -7.54 15.91
C GLU A 73 -22.00 -7.10 16.57
N GLY A 74 -21.17 -8.08 16.95
CA GLY A 74 -19.90 -7.81 17.59
C GLY A 74 -19.03 -9.06 17.65
N PHE A 75 -17.77 -8.83 18.03
CA PHE A 75 -16.72 -9.82 18.22
C PHE A 75 -16.49 -10.17 19.70
N GLN A 76 -17.37 -9.75 20.61
CA GLN A 76 -17.14 -9.74 22.06
C GLN A 76 -16.63 -11.08 22.64
N ASN A 77 -17.02 -12.22 22.05
CA ASN A 77 -16.63 -13.57 22.50
C ASN A 77 -15.63 -14.30 21.57
N ASN A 78 -15.18 -13.70 20.47
CA ASN A 78 -14.36 -14.37 19.46
C ASN A 78 -12.85 -14.36 19.77
N ARG A 79 -12.46 -14.70 20.99
CA ARG A 79 -11.07 -14.59 21.48
C ARG A 79 -10.06 -15.41 20.66
N ALA A 80 -10.49 -16.43 19.92
CA ALA A 80 -9.64 -17.23 19.04
C ALA A 80 -9.31 -16.53 17.70
N LEU A 81 -10.07 -15.50 17.29
CA LEU A 81 -9.86 -14.81 16.03
C LEU A 81 -8.47 -14.18 16.01
N ASN A 82 -7.63 -14.69 15.10
CA ASN A 82 -6.27 -14.22 14.90
C ASN A 82 -6.08 -13.52 13.53
N ASP A 83 -6.97 -13.79 12.57
CA ASP A 83 -6.83 -13.32 11.19
C ASP A 83 -8.20 -12.88 10.62
N ILE A 84 -8.36 -11.58 10.41
CA ILE A 84 -9.54 -10.98 9.79
C ILE A 84 -9.10 -10.32 8.48
N ARG A 85 -9.65 -10.80 7.35
CA ARG A 85 -9.44 -10.20 6.02
C ARG A 85 -10.77 -9.89 5.36
N ILE A 86 -10.98 -8.62 4.99
CA ILE A 86 -12.17 -8.19 4.26
C ILE A 86 -11.72 -7.42 3.03
N SER A 87 -12.21 -7.78 1.85
CA SER A 87 -11.79 -7.13 0.62
C SER A 87 -12.88 -6.99 -0.45
N ASN A 88 -12.90 -5.87 -1.17
CA ASN A 88 -13.86 -5.60 -2.23
C ASN A 88 -15.33 -5.73 -1.75
N CYS A 89 -15.62 -5.26 -0.53
CA CYS A 89 -16.97 -5.23 0.04
C CYS A 89 -17.45 -3.77 0.00
N THR A 90 -17.99 -3.37 -1.16
CA THR A 90 -18.21 -1.96 -1.50
C THR A 90 -19.28 -1.24 -0.68
N ASN A 91 -20.25 -1.97 -0.11
CA ASN A 91 -21.30 -1.40 0.74
C ASN A 91 -21.03 -1.53 2.24
N LEU A 92 -19.91 -2.13 2.65
CA LEU A 92 -19.60 -2.32 4.07
C LEU A 92 -19.36 -0.96 4.72
N LYS A 93 -20.19 -0.59 5.70
CA LYS A 93 -20.18 0.74 6.32
C LYS A 93 -19.33 0.79 7.59
N THR A 94 -19.34 -0.30 8.37
CA THR A 94 -18.69 -0.40 9.69
C THR A 94 -18.13 -1.82 9.89
N ILE A 95 -17.23 -1.95 10.85
CA ILE A 95 -16.73 -3.25 11.36
C ILE A 95 -17.49 -3.59 12.65
N PRO A 96 -17.71 -4.88 12.99
CA PRO A 96 -18.36 -5.27 14.23
C PRO A 96 -17.67 -4.71 15.48
N GLU A 97 -18.45 -4.43 16.52
CA GLU A 97 -17.94 -3.96 17.81
C GLU A 97 -17.07 -5.00 18.51
N GLY A 98 -16.28 -4.61 19.52
CA GLY A 98 -15.47 -5.55 20.29
C GLY A 98 -14.16 -5.99 19.65
N LEU A 99 -13.65 -5.27 18.63
CA LEU A 99 -12.33 -5.56 18.04
C LEU A 99 -11.21 -5.58 19.10
N HIS A 100 -11.30 -4.70 20.10
CA HIS A 100 -10.37 -4.61 21.23
C HIS A 100 -10.37 -5.85 22.16
N THR A 101 -11.42 -6.68 22.15
CA THR A 101 -11.50 -7.89 22.98
C THR A 101 -10.77 -9.08 22.34
N LEU A 102 -10.35 -8.96 21.08
CA LEU A 102 -9.70 -10.03 20.31
C LEU A 102 -8.23 -10.23 20.70
N SER A 103 -7.99 -10.85 21.85
CA SER A 103 -6.65 -11.08 22.41
C SER A 103 -5.71 -11.95 21.55
N SER A 104 -6.25 -12.69 20.58
CA SER A 104 -5.47 -13.49 19.64
C SER A 104 -5.24 -12.81 18.30
N LEU A 105 -5.83 -11.63 18.04
CA LEU A 105 -5.72 -10.95 16.75
C LEU A 105 -4.25 -10.66 16.42
N ARG A 106 -3.85 -10.96 15.18
CA ARG A 106 -2.51 -10.70 14.65
C ARG A 106 -2.59 -9.99 13.30
N ILE A 107 -3.60 -10.31 12.51
CA ILE A 107 -3.79 -9.76 11.16
C ILE A 107 -5.18 -9.14 11.09
N PHE A 108 -5.21 -7.84 10.80
CA PHE A 108 -6.42 -7.12 10.45
C PHE A 108 -6.23 -6.41 9.12
N TYR A 109 -6.92 -6.90 8.09
CA TYR A 109 -6.71 -6.48 6.71
C TYR A 109 -8.03 -6.07 6.06
N ILE A 110 -8.14 -4.82 5.65
CA ILE A 110 -9.25 -4.28 4.87
C ILE A 110 -8.71 -3.72 3.55
N TRP A 111 -9.25 -4.19 2.43
CA TRP A 111 -8.83 -3.74 1.10
C TRP A 111 -10.02 -3.38 0.20
N ASP A 112 -10.03 -2.19 -0.36
CA ASP A 112 -11.05 -1.70 -1.30
C ASP A 112 -12.47 -1.87 -0.74
N CYS A 113 -12.68 -1.30 0.45
CA CYS A 113 -13.99 -1.15 1.08
C CYS A 113 -14.35 0.35 1.12
N PRO A 114 -14.70 0.97 -0.03
CA PRO A 114 -14.80 2.42 -0.16
C PRO A 114 -15.94 3.05 0.66
N SER A 115 -16.95 2.27 1.08
CA SER A 115 -18.04 2.77 1.94
C SER A 115 -17.74 2.72 3.44
N LEU A 116 -16.63 2.08 3.84
CA LEU A 116 -16.24 1.98 5.24
C LEU A 116 -15.96 3.37 5.78
N ASN A 117 -16.72 3.79 6.80
CA ASN A 117 -16.67 5.17 7.30
C ASN A 117 -16.02 5.30 8.68
N SER A 118 -16.04 4.25 9.50
CA SER A 118 -15.43 4.21 10.82
C SER A 118 -14.85 2.84 11.14
N LEU A 119 -13.81 2.85 11.96
CA LEU A 119 -13.40 1.72 12.79
C LEU A 119 -13.95 2.06 14.19
N ILE A 120 -14.78 1.20 14.75
CA ILE A 120 -15.58 1.36 15.99
C ILE A 120 -14.89 2.09 17.17
N GLU A 121 -15.70 2.58 18.11
CA GLU A 121 -15.24 3.00 19.43
C GLU A 121 -14.74 1.79 20.24
N GLY A 122 -13.57 1.90 20.85
CA GLY A 122 -12.95 0.84 21.66
C GLY A 122 -11.55 0.43 21.20
N GLY A 123 -11.17 0.71 19.96
CA GLY A 123 -9.79 0.55 19.48
C GLY A 123 -9.38 -0.85 19.05
N PHE A 124 -8.06 -1.01 18.88
CA PHE A 124 -7.43 -2.27 18.50
C PHE A 124 -7.01 -3.06 19.76
N PRO A 125 -6.94 -4.40 19.68
CA PRO A 125 -6.50 -5.22 20.80
C PRO A 125 -5.00 -5.00 21.06
N ASN A 126 -4.60 -5.03 22.34
CA ASN A 126 -3.20 -4.92 22.73
C ASN A 126 -2.45 -6.25 22.49
N THR A 127 -2.16 -6.52 21.23
CA THR A 127 -1.57 -7.76 20.70
C THR A 127 -0.53 -7.42 19.65
N ASN A 128 0.37 -8.35 19.30
CA ASN A 128 1.31 -8.16 18.17
C ASN A 128 0.53 -8.10 16.84
N LEU A 129 -0.06 -6.94 16.59
CA LEU A 129 -1.06 -6.71 15.57
C LEU A 129 -0.42 -6.04 14.37
N SER A 130 -0.83 -6.52 13.19
CA SER A 130 -0.54 -5.89 11.92
C SER A 130 -1.85 -5.44 11.28
N VAL A 131 -1.93 -4.15 10.97
CA VAL A 131 -3.11 -3.49 10.40
C VAL A 131 -2.82 -3.03 8.98
N TRP A 132 -3.67 -3.42 8.05
CA TRP A 132 -3.66 -2.94 6.67
C TRP A 132 -5.01 -2.36 6.32
N LEU A 133 -5.03 -1.08 5.97
CA LEU A 133 -6.21 -0.36 5.50
C LEU A 133 -5.86 0.22 4.13
N VAL A 134 -6.45 -0.37 3.09
CA VAL A 134 -6.12 -0.09 1.70
C VAL A 134 -7.37 0.30 0.94
N LEU A 135 -7.36 1.44 0.25
CA LEU A 135 -8.45 1.96 -0.59
C LEU A 135 -9.78 2.19 0.17
N CYS A 136 -9.72 2.51 1.47
CA CYS A 136 -10.90 2.83 2.30
C CYS A 136 -11.26 4.33 2.20
N LYS A 137 -11.82 4.74 1.07
CA LYS A 137 -12.00 6.16 0.69
C LYS A 137 -12.86 7.01 1.64
N LYS A 138 -13.84 6.42 2.32
CA LYS A 138 -14.73 7.14 3.26
C LYS A 138 -14.29 7.09 4.72
N LEU A 139 -13.23 6.36 5.05
CA LEU A 139 -12.83 6.11 6.43
C LEU A 139 -12.30 7.39 7.07
N LYS A 140 -12.99 7.88 8.11
CA LYS A 140 -12.74 9.21 8.71
C LYS A 140 -11.63 9.24 9.75
N GLY A 141 -11.13 8.09 10.20
CA GLY A 141 -10.12 8.05 11.23
C GLY A 141 -9.77 6.65 11.67
N LEU A 142 -8.62 6.57 12.35
CA LEU A 142 -8.24 5.44 13.18
C LEU A 142 -8.84 5.62 14.58
N PRO A 143 -8.93 4.56 15.40
CA PRO A 143 -9.37 4.70 16.78
C PRO A 143 -8.53 5.71 17.57
N SER A 144 -9.17 6.47 18.46
CA SER A 144 -8.61 7.63 19.18
C SER A 144 -7.41 7.34 20.10
N SER A 145 -7.10 6.06 20.34
CA SER A 145 -6.01 5.61 21.21
C SER A 145 -4.86 4.92 20.46
N LEU A 146 -4.69 5.21 19.15
CA LEU A 146 -3.66 4.55 18.33
C LEU A 146 -2.26 4.63 18.96
N HIS A 147 -1.85 5.79 19.47
CA HIS A 147 -0.53 6.02 20.07
C HIS A 147 -0.28 5.14 21.31
N ASN A 148 -1.33 4.70 22.02
CA ASN A 148 -1.25 3.82 23.20
C ASN A 148 -1.12 2.34 22.86
N LEU A 149 -1.19 1.98 21.57
CA LEU A 149 -1.08 0.58 21.12
C LEU A 149 0.38 0.14 21.10
N THR A 150 0.94 -0.10 22.28
CA THR A 150 2.32 -0.54 22.47
C THR A 150 2.64 -1.87 21.77
N SER A 151 1.63 -2.67 21.42
CA SER A 151 1.81 -3.92 20.71
C SER A 151 1.60 -3.85 19.19
N LEU A 152 1.20 -2.69 18.63
CA LEU A 152 1.02 -2.53 17.19
C LEU A 152 2.38 -2.62 16.48
N HIS A 153 2.57 -3.68 15.69
CA HIS A 153 3.85 -3.99 15.06
C HIS A 153 3.95 -3.46 13.63
N ARG A 154 2.85 -3.53 12.86
CA ARG A 154 2.79 -2.99 11.49
C ARG A 154 1.52 -2.20 11.24
N LEU A 155 1.69 -1.09 10.52
CA LEU A 155 0.59 -0.24 10.08
C LEU A 155 0.79 0.12 8.61
N CYS A 156 -0.20 -0.20 7.78
CA CYS A 156 -0.25 0.18 6.37
C CYS A 156 -1.54 0.96 6.10
N LEU A 157 -1.41 2.21 5.64
CA LEU A 157 -2.49 3.10 5.24
C LEU A 157 -2.26 3.54 3.79
N TYR A 158 -3.07 3.02 2.88
CA TYR A 158 -2.97 3.28 1.44
C TYR A 158 -4.35 3.66 0.91
N GLY A 159 -4.48 4.72 0.11
CA GLY A 159 -5.74 5.10 -0.53
C GLY A 159 -6.84 5.47 0.46
N CYS A 160 -6.47 6.04 1.62
CA CYS A 160 -7.38 6.41 2.71
C CYS A 160 -7.36 7.92 2.97
N PRO A 161 -7.80 8.77 2.02
CA PRO A 161 -7.57 10.22 2.03
C PRO A 161 -8.31 11.00 3.12
N ARG A 162 -9.25 10.37 3.83
CA ARG A 162 -10.04 11.01 4.89
C ARG A 162 -9.52 10.72 6.30
N ILE A 163 -8.53 9.83 6.45
CA ILE A 163 -7.91 9.56 7.74
C ILE A 163 -6.96 10.73 8.04
N PRO A 164 -7.21 11.52 9.11
CA PRO A 164 -6.26 12.56 9.51
C PRO A 164 -4.98 11.91 10.04
N PHE A 165 -3.88 12.65 9.94
CA PHE A 165 -2.65 12.26 10.63
C PHE A 165 -2.89 12.25 12.16
N PRO A 166 -2.46 11.22 12.90
CA PRO A 166 -2.68 11.17 14.35
C PRO A 166 -1.87 12.30 15.03
N GLU A 167 -2.55 13.26 15.67
CA GLU A 167 -1.90 14.42 16.30
C GLU A 167 -0.90 14.02 17.39
N GLU A 168 -1.23 12.96 18.15
CA GLU A 168 -0.36 12.39 19.18
C GLU A 168 0.75 11.49 18.61
N GLY A 169 0.79 11.30 17.29
CA GLY A 169 1.77 10.48 16.57
C GLY A 169 1.43 8.99 16.51
N PHE A 170 2.34 8.21 15.93
CA PHE A 170 2.26 6.75 15.87
C PHE A 170 2.93 6.09 17.09
N PRO A 171 2.57 4.83 17.42
CA PRO A 171 3.25 4.06 18.46
C PRO A 171 4.75 3.93 18.24
N THR A 172 5.54 4.15 19.29
CA THR A 172 7.01 4.09 19.22
C THR A 172 7.57 2.67 19.01
N ASN A 173 6.78 1.64 19.34
CA ASN A 173 7.10 0.22 19.14
C ASN A 173 6.83 -0.30 17.72
N LEU A 174 6.31 0.56 16.84
CA LEU A 174 5.99 0.18 15.46
C LEU A 174 7.26 -0.21 14.71
N ALA A 175 7.29 -1.42 14.15
CA ALA A 175 8.43 -1.92 13.39
C ALA A 175 8.31 -1.64 11.88
N SER A 176 7.08 -1.45 11.39
CA SER A 176 6.79 -1.27 9.97
C SER A 176 5.68 -0.23 9.78
N LEU A 177 5.98 0.82 9.02
CA LEU A 177 5.03 1.87 8.67
C LEU A 177 5.00 2.03 7.16
N SER A 178 3.80 1.95 6.57
CA SER A 178 3.56 2.28 5.17
C SER A 178 2.39 3.25 5.10
N ILE A 179 2.61 4.46 4.59
CA ILE A 179 1.60 5.54 4.62
C ILE A 179 1.62 6.37 3.33
N GLU A 180 0.43 6.72 2.86
CA GLU A 180 0.25 7.62 1.72
C GLU A 180 0.28 9.09 2.16
N GLY A 181 0.97 9.93 1.39
CA GLY A 181 1.05 11.37 1.61
C GLY A 181 -0.01 12.20 0.88
N LEU A 182 -1.25 11.71 0.77
CA LEU A 182 -2.32 12.49 0.10
C LEU A 182 -2.76 13.68 0.92
N GLY A 183 -2.73 14.88 0.32
CA GLY A 183 -3.43 16.06 0.81
C GLY A 183 -2.87 16.62 2.13
N LEU A 184 -1.55 16.61 2.28
CA LEU A 184 -0.84 17.09 3.47
C LEU A 184 -1.29 18.51 3.87
N TYR A 185 -2.23 18.60 4.82
CA TYR A 185 -2.48 19.84 5.57
C TYR A 185 -1.29 20.18 6.50
N LYS A 186 -0.47 19.17 6.84
CA LYS A 186 0.73 19.29 7.67
C LYS A 186 1.98 18.84 6.88
N PRO A 187 3.08 19.62 6.91
CA PRO A 187 4.38 19.23 6.36
C PRO A 187 4.87 17.86 6.89
N LEU A 188 5.70 17.15 6.12
CA LEU A 188 6.24 15.83 6.53
C LEU A 188 7.08 15.91 7.80
N SER A 189 7.68 17.08 8.06
CA SER A 189 8.43 17.35 9.29
C SER A 189 7.59 17.22 10.56
N GLU A 190 6.28 17.41 10.48
CA GLU A 190 5.37 17.31 11.62
C GLU A 190 4.95 15.86 11.90
N TRP A 191 5.36 14.89 11.08
CA TRP A 191 4.96 13.49 11.26
C TRP A 191 5.64 12.81 12.45
N GLY A 192 6.62 13.44 13.08
CA GLY A 192 7.27 12.91 14.28
C GLY A 192 7.94 11.55 14.05
N LEU A 193 8.34 11.22 12.81
CA LEU A 193 8.91 9.92 12.47
C LEU A 193 10.12 9.58 13.34
N HIS A 194 10.97 10.55 13.68
CA HIS A 194 12.12 10.40 14.58
C HIS A 194 11.77 9.80 15.96
N LYS A 195 10.51 9.87 16.41
CA LYS A 195 10.05 9.26 17.68
C LYS A 195 9.87 7.74 17.58
N LEU A 196 9.84 7.18 16.38
CA LEU A 196 9.58 5.76 16.11
C LEU A 196 10.87 4.94 16.27
N THR A 197 11.31 4.79 17.52
CA THR A 197 12.60 4.17 17.87
C THR A 197 12.71 2.69 17.47
N SER A 198 11.58 2.00 17.29
CA SER A 198 11.57 0.58 16.85
C SER A 198 11.43 0.40 15.33
N LEU A 199 11.27 1.48 14.56
CA LEU A 199 10.92 1.39 13.14
C LEU A 199 12.07 0.82 12.31
N ARG A 200 11.80 -0.28 11.59
CA ARG A 200 12.76 -0.93 10.69
C ARG A 200 12.41 -0.70 9.22
N TYR A 201 11.12 -0.72 8.91
CA TYR A 201 10.60 -0.50 7.57
C TYR A 201 9.78 0.78 7.52
N LEU A 202 10.13 1.68 6.60
CA LEU A 202 9.34 2.87 6.28
C LEU A 202 9.07 2.93 4.78
N HIS A 203 7.79 2.99 4.43
CA HIS A 203 7.35 3.26 3.07
C HIS A 203 6.47 4.50 3.05
N ILE A 204 6.93 5.52 2.36
CA ILE A 204 6.15 6.72 2.09
C ILE A 204 5.86 6.76 0.61
N TRP A 205 4.59 6.95 0.28
CA TRP A 205 4.17 6.98 -1.11
C TRP A 205 3.14 8.07 -1.39
N GLY A 206 3.07 8.53 -2.64
CA GLY A 206 2.02 9.47 -3.05
C GLY A 206 2.10 10.84 -2.36
N CYS A 207 3.29 11.46 -2.31
CA CYS A 207 3.49 12.82 -1.81
C CYS A 207 3.55 13.82 -2.99
N PRO A 208 2.42 14.43 -3.41
CA PRO A 208 2.37 15.22 -4.64
C PRO A 208 3.12 16.56 -4.56
N ASP A 209 3.26 17.14 -3.37
CA ASP A 209 3.80 18.48 -3.16
C ASP A 209 5.22 18.50 -2.59
N ALA A 210 5.74 17.36 -2.15
CA ALA A 210 7.08 17.27 -1.58
C ALA A 210 8.15 17.53 -2.63
N VAL A 211 8.89 18.62 -2.48
CA VAL A 211 10.03 18.99 -3.35
C VAL A 211 11.33 18.35 -2.89
N SER A 212 11.44 18.04 -1.59
CA SER A 212 12.62 17.41 -0.99
C SER A 212 12.24 16.39 0.08
N PHE A 213 13.08 15.37 0.28
CA PHE A 213 12.86 14.38 1.32
C PHE A 213 14.17 13.83 1.92
N PRO A 214 14.29 13.71 3.26
CA PRO A 214 13.54 14.46 4.26
C PRO A 214 13.60 15.98 4.01
N GLU A 215 12.64 16.75 4.55
CA GLU A 215 12.60 18.21 4.40
C GLU A 215 13.74 18.88 5.20
N GLU A 216 14.82 19.30 4.51
CA GLU A 216 16.03 19.83 5.16
C GLU A 216 15.80 21.19 5.85
N ASN A 217 15.03 22.08 5.21
CA ASN A 217 14.62 23.37 5.77
C ASN A 217 13.81 23.22 7.07
N MET A 218 13.10 22.10 7.22
CA MET A 218 12.26 21.80 8.37
C MET A 218 12.93 20.88 9.40
N ARG A 219 14.24 20.59 9.24
CA ARG A 219 15.01 19.68 10.11
C ARG A 219 14.31 18.34 10.33
N MET A 220 13.73 17.79 9.27
CA MET A 220 13.08 16.48 9.35
C MET A 220 14.14 15.38 9.54
N GLU A 221 13.99 14.60 10.60
CA GLU A 221 14.86 13.46 10.92
C GLU A 221 14.11 12.14 10.75
N LEU A 222 14.80 11.17 10.16
CA LEU A 222 14.34 9.78 10.03
C LEU A 222 14.90 8.93 11.17
N PRO A 223 14.20 7.87 11.61
CA PRO A 223 14.73 6.94 12.61
C PRO A 223 16.02 6.28 12.14
N THR A 224 17.06 6.33 12.99
CA THR A 224 18.35 5.68 12.71
C THR A 224 18.29 4.16 12.75
N THR A 225 17.18 3.61 13.26
CA THR A 225 16.88 2.17 13.29
C THR A 225 16.32 1.62 11.98
N LEU A 226 16.02 2.48 10.99
CA LEU A 226 15.55 2.04 9.68
C LEU A 226 16.56 1.14 8.99
N THR A 227 16.11 -0.03 8.57
CA THR A 227 16.83 -0.98 7.72
C THR A 227 16.35 -0.93 6.28
N GLU A 228 15.08 -0.53 6.08
CA GLU A 228 14.46 -0.45 4.76
C GLU A 228 13.68 0.87 4.58
N LEU A 229 13.99 1.60 3.51
CA LEU A 229 13.33 2.86 3.16
C LEU A 229 12.81 2.86 1.72
N TRP A 230 11.50 3.02 1.57
CA TRP A 230 10.82 3.05 0.27
C TRP A 230 10.19 4.42 0.06
N ILE A 231 10.56 5.06 -1.05
CA ILE A 231 10.06 6.37 -1.49
C ILE A 231 9.45 6.18 -2.86
N THR A 232 8.12 6.21 -2.96
CA THR A 232 7.44 5.88 -4.22
C THR A 232 6.42 6.93 -4.64
N SER A 233 6.35 7.28 -5.91
CA SER A 233 5.36 8.23 -6.46
C SER A 233 5.45 9.63 -5.86
N PHE A 234 6.62 10.27 -5.93
CA PHE A 234 6.81 11.68 -5.56
C PHE A 234 6.99 12.53 -6.83
N PRO A 235 5.89 13.08 -7.42
CA PRO A 235 5.96 13.73 -8.72
C PRO A 235 6.78 15.04 -8.72
N LYS A 236 6.84 15.79 -7.61
CA LYS A 236 7.58 17.07 -7.51
C LYS A 236 8.94 16.95 -6.82
N LEU A 237 9.33 15.76 -6.35
CA LEU A 237 10.58 15.56 -5.62
C LEU A 237 11.79 15.81 -6.53
N LYS A 238 12.62 16.79 -6.14
CA LYS A 238 13.81 17.21 -6.90
C LYS A 238 15.11 16.66 -6.33
N TYR A 239 15.20 16.57 -5.00
CA TYR A 239 16.41 16.13 -4.30
C TYR A 239 16.09 15.39 -3.00
N LEU A 240 16.98 14.48 -2.62
CA LEU A 240 16.99 13.83 -1.31
C LEU A 240 18.00 14.53 -0.41
N SER A 241 17.64 14.82 0.85
CA SER A 241 18.50 15.57 1.78
C SER A 241 19.72 14.74 2.18
N SER A 242 20.93 15.27 1.99
CA SER A 242 22.15 14.56 2.41
C SER A 242 22.25 14.41 3.93
N LYS A 243 21.83 15.42 4.69
CA LYS A 243 21.82 15.35 6.16
C LYS A 243 20.81 14.33 6.68
N GLY A 244 19.65 14.22 6.03
CA GLY A 244 18.60 13.28 6.43
C GLY A 244 18.99 11.80 6.28
N PHE A 245 19.88 11.48 5.34
CA PHE A 245 20.34 10.10 5.09
C PHE A 245 21.66 9.75 5.80
N GLN A 246 22.48 10.75 6.14
CA GLN A 246 23.82 10.55 6.71
C GLN A 246 23.80 9.73 8.02
N ASN A 247 22.76 9.88 8.84
CA ASN A 247 22.66 9.22 10.15
C ASN A 247 21.95 7.86 10.11
N LEU A 248 21.53 7.38 8.92
CA LEU A 248 20.82 6.12 8.75
C LEU A 248 21.80 4.92 8.74
N THR A 249 22.54 4.75 9.84
CA THR A 249 23.63 3.77 9.98
C THR A 249 23.18 2.30 9.93
N SER A 250 21.87 2.03 10.03
CA SER A 250 21.29 0.68 9.93
C SER A 250 20.65 0.42 8.57
N LEU A 251 20.63 1.39 7.65
CA LEU A 251 19.87 1.28 6.40
C LEU A 251 20.59 0.32 5.45
N GLU A 252 19.94 -0.78 5.10
CA GLU A 252 20.48 -1.85 4.24
C GLU A 252 19.83 -1.86 2.85
N PHE A 253 18.57 -1.43 2.75
CA PHE A 253 17.80 -1.43 1.50
C PHE A 253 17.08 -0.10 1.29
N SER A 254 17.20 0.44 0.08
CA SER A 254 16.42 1.59 -0.35
C SER A 254 15.79 1.37 -1.73
N LEU A 255 14.49 1.71 -1.83
CA LEU A 255 13.74 1.75 -3.08
C LEU A 255 13.31 3.19 -3.36
N ILE A 256 13.61 3.67 -4.56
CA ILE A 256 13.12 4.93 -5.11
C ILE A 256 12.36 4.59 -6.38
N ASP A 257 11.05 4.83 -6.39
CA ASP A 257 10.16 4.40 -7.48
C ASP A 257 9.27 5.56 -7.95
N HIS A 258 9.08 5.74 -9.26
CA HIS A 258 8.19 6.75 -9.84
C HIS A 258 8.43 8.18 -9.30
N CYS A 259 9.69 8.65 -9.29
CA CYS A 259 10.07 10.02 -8.90
C CYS A 259 10.65 10.78 -10.11
N PRO A 260 9.79 11.32 -11.01
CA PRO A 260 10.20 11.79 -12.34
C PRO A 260 11.14 13.01 -12.31
N ASN A 261 11.00 13.87 -11.30
CA ASN A 261 11.78 15.10 -11.18
C ASN A 261 13.06 14.96 -10.33
N LEU A 262 13.35 13.78 -9.81
CA LEU A 262 14.51 13.56 -8.95
C LEU A 262 15.80 13.58 -9.78
N THR A 263 16.74 14.44 -9.42
CA THR A 263 17.96 14.68 -10.23
C THR A 263 19.27 14.26 -9.59
N SER A 264 19.28 13.99 -8.29
CA SER A 264 20.48 13.65 -7.52
C SER A 264 20.18 12.77 -6.32
N LEU A 265 21.12 11.92 -5.94
CA LEU A 265 21.10 11.11 -4.73
C LEU A 265 21.70 11.88 -3.54
N PRO A 266 21.31 11.53 -2.30
CA PRO A 266 21.95 12.07 -1.10
C PRO A 266 23.32 11.41 -0.89
N ASN A 267 24.07 11.85 0.11
CA ASN A 267 25.16 11.04 0.66
C ASN A 267 24.55 9.81 1.34
N LEU A 268 24.65 8.66 0.67
CA LEU A 268 24.09 7.40 1.14
C LEU A 268 24.97 6.81 2.27
N PRO A 269 24.36 6.18 3.29
CA PRO A 269 25.12 5.58 4.38
C PRO A 269 25.91 4.35 3.90
N SER A 270 27.06 4.09 4.50
CA SER A 270 27.92 2.94 4.17
C SER A 270 27.28 1.58 4.48
N SER A 271 26.23 1.54 5.29
CA SER A 271 25.43 0.35 5.58
C SER A 271 24.56 -0.10 4.40
N LEU A 272 24.36 0.74 3.39
CA LEU A 272 23.43 0.48 2.30
C LEU A 272 23.97 -0.61 1.37
N LEU A 273 23.31 -1.76 1.37
CA LEU A 273 23.70 -2.94 0.58
C LEU A 273 22.99 -2.98 -0.78
N ARG A 274 21.76 -2.46 -0.83
CA ARG A 274 20.85 -2.60 -1.97
C ARG A 274 20.14 -1.28 -2.27
N LEU A 275 20.26 -0.81 -3.51
CA LEU A 275 19.59 0.40 -4.00
C LEU A 275 18.83 0.09 -5.28
N TYR A 276 17.50 0.18 -5.23
CA TYR A 276 16.63 -0.01 -6.39
C TYR A 276 16.04 1.32 -6.82
N ILE A 277 16.26 1.68 -8.09
CA ILE A 277 15.71 2.88 -8.71
C ILE A 277 14.81 2.43 -9.85
N LYS A 278 13.57 2.88 -9.88
CA LYS A 278 12.63 2.53 -10.93
C LYS A 278 11.81 3.75 -11.35
N ASP A 279 11.60 3.91 -12.65
CA ASP A 279 10.75 4.97 -13.22
C ASP A 279 11.18 6.39 -12.75
N CYS A 280 12.51 6.61 -12.66
CA CYS A 280 13.14 7.88 -12.28
C CYS A 280 14.05 8.40 -13.41
N PRO A 281 13.49 8.91 -14.52
CA PRO A 281 14.21 9.19 -15.77
C PRO A 281 15.39 10.18 -15.62
N LEU A 282 15.23 11.26 -14.85
CA LEU A 282 16.30 12.24 -14.67
C LEU A 282 17.45 11.68 -13.84
N LEU A 283 17.15 10.99 -12.73
CA LEU A 283 18.16 10.38 -11.89
C LEU A 283 18.90 9.25 -12.62
N LYS A 284 18.17 8.41 -13.36
CA LYS A 284 18.75 7.32 -14.17
C LYS A 284 19.83 7.82 -15.11
N LYS A 285 19.58 8.93 -15.84
CA LYS A 285 20.58 9.54 -16.74
C LYS A 285 21.87 9.89 -16.02
N HIS A 286 21.79 10.23 -14.73
CA HIS A 286 22.91 10.65 -13.91
C HIS A 286 23.60 9.50 -13.15
N CYS A 287 23.01 8.31 -13.11
CA CYS A 287 23.57 7.13 -12.46
C CYS A 287 24.37 6.22 -13.43
N LYS A 288 24.54 6.62 -14.70
CA LYS A 288 25.27 5.81 -15.69
C LYS A 288 26.65 5.39 -15.19
N ARG A 289 27.00 4.12 -15.36
CA ARG A 289 28.28 3.56 -14.92
C ARG A 289 29.46 4.31 -15.54
N HIS A 290 30.43 4.70 -14.70
CA HIS A 290 31.65 5.47 -15.05
C HIS A 290 31.46 6.85 -15.72
N LYS A 291 30.25 7.20 -16.17
CA LYS A 291 29.96 8.43 -16.92
C LYS A 291 28.99 9.37 -16.19
N GLY A 292 28.17 8.83 -15.29
CA GLY A 292 27.13 9.55 -14.58
C GLY A 292 27.68 10.36 -13.41
N LYS A 293 27.19 11.60 -13.24
CA LYS A 293 27.57 12.48 -12.12
C LYS A 293 27.28 11.92 -10.73
N GLU A 294 26.33 10.98 -10.61
CA GLU A 294 25.95 10.32 -9.35
C GLU A 294 26.65 8.97 -9.16
N TRP A 295 27.47 8.51 -10.12
CA TRP A 295 28.11 7.19 -10.08
C TRP A 295 28.94 6.98 -8.82
N SER A 296 29.71 7.99 -8.40
CA SER A 296 30.56 7.90 -7.21
C SER A 296 29.77 7.66 -5.91
N LYS A 297 28.47 8.00 -5.86
CA LYS A 297 27.62 7.78 -4.68
C LYS A 297 27.06 6.36 -4.59
N ILE A 298 27.10 5.61 -5.69
CA ILE A 298 26.49 4.27 -5.80
C ILE A 298 27.48 3.18 -6.16
N ALA A 299 28.72 3.54 -6.51
CA ALA A 299 29.75 2.60 -6.95
C ALA A 299 30.08 1.53 -5.90
N ASP A 300 30.10 1.91 -4.61
CA ASP A 300 30.46 1.01 -3.51
C ASP A 300 29.27 0.18 -2.99
N ILE A 301 28.06 0.41 -3.51
CA ILE A 301 26.86 -0.34 -3.11
C ILE A 301 26.88 -1.72 -3.78
N SER A 302 26.74 -2.78 -2.99
CA SER A 302 26.87 -4.16 -3.47
C SER A 302 25.87 -4.50 -4.59
N ARG A 303 24.63 -4.00 -4.50
CA ARG A 303 23.61 -4.26 -5.51
C ARG A 303 22.80 -3.02 -5.86
N VAL A 304 23.04 -2.48 -7.06
CA VAL A 304 22.27 -1.39 -7.63
C VAL A 304 21.50 -1.87 -8.85
N THR A 305 20.18 -1.69 -8.83
CA THR A 305 19.29 -2.06 -9.96
C THR A 305 18.51 -0.83 -10.41
N ILE A 306 18.56 -0.53 -11.71
CA ILE A 306 17.85 0.59 -12.33
C ILE A 306 16.92 0.07 -13.41
N ASP A 307 15.61 0.33 -13.27
CA ASP A 307 14.55 -0.17 -14.18
C ASP A 307 14.65 -1.68 -14.46
N GLY A 308 14.93 -2.46 -13.41
CA GLY A 308 15.06 -3.91 -13.49
C GLY A 308 16.40 -4.42 -14.04
N LYS A 309 17.31 -3.54 -14.47
CA LYS A 309 18.65 -3.92 -14.95
C LYS A 309 19.70 -3.73 -13.85
N PHE A 310 20.58 -4.72 -13.65
CA PHE A 310 21.68 -4.58 -12.70
C PHE A 310 22.75 -3.65 -13.31
N ILE A 311 23.28 -2.72 -12.53
CA ILE A 311 24.12 -1.63 -13.08
C ILE A 311 25.46 -2.11 -13.67
N TYR A 312 25.87 -3.33 -13.34
CA TYR A 312 27.09 -3.96 -13.86
C TYR A 312 26.82 -4.88 -15.05
N ASP A 313 25.56 -5.12 -15.41
CA ASP A 313 25.21 -5.83 -16.64
C ASP A 313 25.69 -4.99 -17.85
N PRO A 314 26.14 -5.64 -18.94
CA PRO A 314 26.54 -4.94 -20.14
C PRO A 314 25.38 -4.12 -20.72
N GLU A 315 25.65 -2.89 -21.16
CA GLU A 315 24.66 -2.06 -21.87
C GLU A 315 24.24 -2.78 -23.17
N GLU A 316 22.95 -3.10 -23.32
CA GLU A 316 22.40 -3.53 -24.61
C GLU A 316 22.61 -2.38 -25.61
N LYS A 317 23.30 -2.66 -26.73
CA LYS A 317 23.43 -1.68 -27.81
C LYS A 317 22.03 -1.39 -28.36
N GLU A 318 21.58 -0.14 -28.31
CA GLU A 318 20.41 0.28 -29.08
C GLU A 318 20.73 0.08 -30.57
N PRO A 319 19.80 -0.44 -31.39
CA PRO A 319 20.02 -0.55 -32.83
C PRO A 319 20.19 0.86 -33.42
N GLU A 320 21.38 1.13 -33.98
CA GLU A 320 21.61 2.26 -34.88
C GLU A 320 20.72 2.07 -36.10
N TYR A 321 19.70 2.92 -36.24
CA TYR A 321 19.04 3.10 -37.54
C TYR A 321 19.92 4.05 -38.35
N ASP A 322 20.69 3.49 -39.28
CA ASP A 322 21.42 4.27 -40.27
C ASP A 322 20.41 5.02 -41.15
N ALA A 323 20.48 6.35 -41.12
CA ALA A 323 19.65 7.24 -41.92
C ALA A 323 20.33 7.55 -43.26
N GLU A 324 20.61 6.52 -44.06
CA GLU A 324 21.15 6.68 -45.42
C GLU A 324 20.60 5.59 -46.35
N GLU A 325 19.31 5.64 -46.68
CA GLU A 325 18.78 5.07 -47.93
C GLU A 325 17.35 5.56 -48.15
N GLU A 326 17.19 6.71 -48.83
CA GLU A 326 15.96 7.05 -49.57
C GLU A 326 16.28 8.21 -50.53
N LEU A 327 17.01 7.87 -51.60
CA LEU A 327 16.90 8.55 -52.89
C LEU A 327 16.71 7.45 -53.93
N GLU A 328 15.85 7.74 -54.91
CA GLU A 328 15.47 6.91 -56.06
C GLU A 328 14.26 6.00 -55.83
N ASP A 329 13.05 6.55 -56.01
CA ASP A 329 12.24 6.22 -57.20
C ASP A 329 11.04 7.17 -57.32
N TYR A 330 10.38 7.15 -58.48
CA TYR A 330 9.24 7.98 -58.92
C TYR A 330 9.57 9.22 -59.75
N SER A 331 10.12 8.94 -60.93
CA SER A 331 9.69 9.61 -62.15
C SER A 331 8.92 8.63 -63.05
N GLU A 332 7.85 9.16 -63.64
CA GLU A 332 7.14 8.72 -64.85
C GLU A 332 5.92 7.77 -64.74
N GLU A 333 4.78 8.35 -65.15
CA GLU A 333 3.69 7.85 -66.01
C GLU A 333 2.35 8.36 -65.44
N GLY A 334 1.48 9.11 -66.11
CA GLY A 334 1.37 9.59 -67.48
C GLY A 334 -0.02 10.26 -67.60
N GLU A 335 -0.10 11.31 -68.43
CA GLU A 335 -1.19 11.74 -69.33
C GLU A 335 -2.58 11.06 -69.18
N SER A 336 -3.75 11.71 -69.25
CA SER A 336 -4.21 12.80 -70.13
C SER A 336 -5.68 13.20 -69.82
N GLU A 337 -6.02 14.46 -70.13
CA GLU A 337 -7.27 14.93 -70.79
C GLU A 337 -8.63 14.84 -70.03
N ASP A 338 -9.57 15.81 -70.08
CA ASP A 338 -9.73 17.06 -70.82
C ASP A 338 -10.92 17.88 -70.25
N SER A 339 -10.94 19.18 -70.56
CA SER A 339 -12.08 20.10 -70.83
C SER A 339 -12.98 20.57 -69.65
N THR A 340 -12.78 21.80 -69.16
CA THR A 340 -13.41 23.10 -69.53
C THR A 340 -14.84 23.32 -69.00
N GLU A 341 -15.04 24.34 -68.16
CA GLU A 341 -15.83 25.54 -68.52
C GLU A 341 -15.64 26.70 -67.52
N GLU A 342 -15.81 27.90 -68.07
CA GLU A 342 -15.41 29.23 -67.64
C GLU A 342 -16.16 29.80 -66.41
N GLN A 343 -15.49 30.72 -65.68
CA GLN A 343 -16.03 32.06 -65.42
C GLN A 343 -14.94 33.03 -64.89
N ASN A 344 -14.71 34.09 -65.70
CA ASN A 344 -13.95 35.34 -65.50
C ASN A 344 -12.44 35.38 -65.72
#